data_AF-A0A0P5TD24-F1
#
_entry.id   AF-A0A0P5TD24-F1
#
_cell.length_a   1.000
_cell.length_b   1.000
_cell.length_c   1.000
_cell.angle_alpha   90.00
_cell.angle_beta   90.00
_cell.angle_gamma   90.00
#
_symmetry.space_group_name_H-M   'P 1'
#
loop_
_entity.id
_entity.type
_entity.pdbx_description
1 polymer ?
#
loop_
_entity_poly.entity_id
_entity_poly.type
_entity_poly.pdbx_seq_one_letter_code
_entity_poly.pdbx_strand_id
1 'polypeptide(L)'
;MPTSDKDTGEASQSKKARVDHQTMPTRQYLDQAVVPVVLQAMSAVAKERPADPLEFIANYLLKEAKTRTTQNSETANQALPSACA
;
A
#
# COMPACT_ATOMS: atom_id res chain seq x y z
N MET A 1 45.32 9.12 -27.78
CA MET A 1 43.85 8.97 -27.70
C MET A 1 43.58 7.71 -26.89
N PRO A 2 43.31 7.80 -25.58
CA PRO A 2 42.94 6.64 -24.75
C PRO A 2 41.45 6.33 -24.91
N THR A 3 41.13 5.05 -25.10
CA THR A 3 39.77 4.49 -25.07
C THR A 3 39.27 4.44 -23.63
N SER A 4 38.14 5.09 -23.34
CA SER A 4 37.44 4.98 -22.06
C SER A 4 36.20 4.12 -22.25
N ASP A 5 36.41 2.80 -22.20
CA ASP A 5 35.34 1.83 -21.99
C ASP A 5 35.00 1.83 -20.48
N LYS A 6 33.99 2.62 -20.12
CA LYS A 6 33.39 2.59 -18.78
C LYS A 6 32.24 1.58 -18.78
N ASP A 7 32.58 0.31 -18.63
CA ASP A 7 31.62 -0.76 -18.40
C ASP A 7 31.00 -0.56 -17.00
N THR A 8 29.81 0.03 -16.98
CA THR A 8 28.99 0.22 -15.77
C THR A 8 28.02 -0.93 -15.72
N GLY A 9 28.38 -1.98 -14.96
CA GLY A 9 27.41 -2.97 -14.54
C GLY A 9 26.42 -2.31 -13.57
N GLU A 10 25.12 -2.47 -13.81
CA GLU A 10 24.12 -2.36 -12.76
C GLU A 10 22.89 -3.23 -13.07
N ALA A 11 22.74 -4.25 -12.23
CA ALA A 11 21.51 -4.68 -11.58
C ALA A 11 20.27 -4.98 -12.44
N SER A 12 20.09 -6.28 -12.66
CA SER A 12 18.87 -7.01 -12.30
C SER A 12 17.99 -6.30 -11.26
N GLN A 13 16.66 -6.33 -11.52
CA GLN A 13 15.64 -6.83 -10.59
C GLN A 13 14.36 -5.97 -10.60
N SER A 14 13.29 -6.61 -11.07
CA SER A 14 11.91 -6.39 -10.63
C SER A 14 11.28 -5.02 -10.92
N LYS A 15 10.80 -4.87 -12.16
CA LYS A 15 9.63 -4.03 -12.47
C LYS A 15 8.36 -4.61 -11.84
N LYS A 16 8.29 -4.68 -10.50
CA LYS A 16 7.00 -4.56 -9.82
C LYS A 16 6.71 -3.08 -9.86
N ALA A 17 5.63 -2.68 -10.55
CA ALA A 17 5.13 -1.33 -10.57
C ALA A 17 4.93 -0.88 -9.11
N ARG A 18 5.98 -0.29 -8.52
CA ARG A 18 5.86 0.53 -7.34
C ARG A 18 5.07 1.71 -7.86
N VAL A 19 3.77 1.73 -7.58
CA VAL A 19 2.97 2.92 -7.78
C VAL A 19 3.72 4.03 -7.06
N ASP A 20 4.35 4.93 -7.81
CA ASP A 20 5.11 6.04 -7.25
C ASP A 20 4.12 6.95 -6.55
N HIS A 21 3.90 6.68 -5.26
CA HIS A 21 3.08 7.49 -4.38
C HIS A 21 3.54 8.96 -4.35
N GLN A 22 4.77 9.24 -4.80
CA GLN A 22 5.38 10.56 -4.88
C GLN A 22 4.89 11.40 -6.06
N THR A 23 4.36 10.80 -7.12
CA THR A 23 3.91 11.54 -8.33
C THR A 23 2.40 11.72 -8.40
N MET A 24 1.65 11.09 -7.50
CA MET A 24 0.20 11.18 -7.46
C MET A 24 -0.28 12.51 -6.84
N PRO A 25 -1.41 13.07 -7.31
CA PRO A 25 -2.08 14.17 -6.64
C PRO A 25 -2.38 13.82 -5.17
N THR A 26 -2.16 14.78 -4.26
CA THR A 26 -2.26 14.57 -2.80
C THR A 26 -3.54 13.87 -2.38
N ARG A 27 -4.68 14.28 -2.97
CA ARG A 27 -6.00 13.71 -2.65
C ARG A 27 -6.06 12.21 -2.95
N GLN A 28 -5.48 11.79 -4.06
CA GLN A 28 -5.48 10.41 -4.53
C GLN A 28 -4.56 9.53 -3.68
N TYR A 29 -3.43 10.06 -3.25
CA TYR A 29 -2.57 9.39 -2.27
C TYR A 29 -3.30 9.15 -0.95
N LEU A 30 -3.99 10.17 -0.43
CA LEU A 30 -4.76 10.04 0.81
C LEU A 30 -5.92 9.03 0.65
N ASP A 31 -6.62 9.07 -0.47
CA ASP A 31 -7.74 8.16 -0.78
C ASP A 31 -7.31 6.69 -0.86
N GLN A 32 -6.10 6.40 -1.36
CA GLN A 32 -5.59 5.02 -1.45
C GLN A 32 -4.89 4.55 -0.17
N ALA A 33 -4.22 5.45 0.56
CA ALA A 33 -3.42 5.10 1.72
C ALA A 33 -4.24 5.09 3.02
N VAL A 34 -4.86 6.20 3.38
CA VAL A 34 -5.33 6.45 4.75
C VAL A 34 -6.84 6.63 4.90
N VAL A 35 -7.54 7.11 3.87
CA VAL A 35 -8.98 7.41 3.97
C VAL A 35 -9.84 6.17 4.27
N PRO A 36 -9.65 4.99 3.63
CA PRO A 36 -10.49 3.83 3.88
C PRO A 36 -10.35 3.31 5.30
N VAL A 37 -9.12 3.25 5.82
CA VAL A 37 -8.84 2.76 7.17
C VAL A 37 -9.35 3.72 8.25
N VAL A 38 -9.22 5.03 8.02
CA VAL A 38 -9.76 6.05 8.93
C VAL A 38 -11.29 6.00 8.96
N LEU A 39 -11.95 5.87 7.81
CA LEU A 39 -13.41 5.69 7.73
C LEU A 39 -13.88 4.46 8.51
N GLN A 40 -13.15 3.35 8.39
CA GLN A 40 -13.47 2.11 9.10
C GLN A 40 -13.29 2.28 10.62
N ALA A 41 -12.19 2.91 11.04
CA ALA A 41 -11.92 3.22 12.45
C ALA A 41 -13.01 4.13 13.05
N MET A 42 -13.37 5.21 12.35
CA MET A 42 -14.43 6.14 12.79
C MET A 42 -15.80 5.46 12.88
N SER A 43 -16.10 4.54 11.96
CA SER A 43 -17.34 3.76 12.00
C SER A 43 -17.40 2.82 13.21
N ALA A 44 -16.27 2.24 13.62
CA ALA A 44 -16.18 1.41 14.83
C ALA A 44 -16.35 2.26 16.10
N VAL A 45 -15.70 3.42 16.17
CA VAL A 45 -15.86 4.38 17.28
C VAL A 45 -17.31 4.83 17.43
N ALA A 46 -18.00 5.10 16.32
CA ALA A 46 -19.40 5.53 16.35
C ALA A 46 -20.34 4.48 16.98
N LYS A 47 -19.99 3.18 16.86
CA LYS A 47 -20.76 2.07 17.42
C LYS A 47 -20.43 1.80 18.88
N GLU A 48 -19.15 1.73 19.23
CA GLU A 48 -18.75 1.35 20.59
C GLU A 48 -18.69 2.53 21.56
N ARG A 49 -18.54 3.77 21.06
CA ARG A 49 -18.34 4.99 21.86
C ARG A 49 -17.35 4.77 23.03
N PRO A 50 -16.11 4.34 22.74
CA PRO A 50 -15.10 4.15 23.76
C PRO A 50 -14.83 5.44 24.53
N ALA A 51 -14.37 5.31 25.78
CA ALA A 51 -14.03 6.45 26.65
C ALA A 51 -13.03 7.41 25.99
N ASP A 52 -12.04 6.84 25.28
CA ASP A 52 -11.00 7.59 24.56
C ASP A 52 -11.01 7.25 23.06
N PRO A 53 -11.78 7.99 22.24
CA PRO A 53 -11.92 7.69 20.81
C PRO A 53 -10.61 7.86 20.04
N LEU A 54 -9.72 8.76 20.47
CA LEU A 54 -8.46 9.01 19.81
C LEU A 54 -7.50 7.83 19.92
N GLU A 55 -7.36 7.27 21.12
CA GLU A 55 -6.50 6.12 21.40
C GLU A 55 -7.02 4.86 20.71
N PHE A 56 -8.35 4.69 20.67
CA PHE A 56 -8.98 3.61 19.90
C PHE A 56 -8.61 3.68 18.41
N ILE A 57 -8.70 4.87 17.79
CA ILE A 57 -8.35 5.04 16.38
C ILE A 57 -6.87 4.74 16.15
N ALA A 58 -5.97 5.22 17.01
CA ALA A 58 -4.53 4.96 16.88
C ALA A 58 -4.23 3.45 16.91
N ASN A 59 -4.81 2.72 17.86
CA ASN A 59 -4.67 1.27 17.97
C ASN A 59 -5.28 0.55 16.76
N TYR A 60 -6.41 1.04 16.24
CA TYR A 60 -7.05 0.50 15.04
C TYR A 60 -6.15 0.62 13.81
N LEU A 61 -5.55 1.80 13.60
CA LEU A 61 -4.64 2.05 12.48
C LEU A 61 -3.38 1.16 12.54
N LEU A 62 -2.80 0.97 13.74
CA LEU A 62 -1.63 0.10 13.92
C LEU A 62 -1.93 -1.37 13.59
N LYS A 63 -3.11 -1.86 14.00
CA LYS A 63 -3.56 -3.22 13.67
C LYS A 63 -3.76 -3.38 12.16
N GLU A 64 -4.42 -2.43 11.51
CA GLU A 64 -4.68 -2.46 10.08
C GLU A 64 -3.42 -2.29 9.22
N ALA A 65 -2.44 -1.50 9.67
CA ALA A 65 -1.14 -1.41 8.99
C ALA A 65 -0.43 -2.78 8.90
N LYS A 66 -0.57 -3.61 9.95
CA LYS A 66 0.00 -4.96 10.01
C LYS A 66 -0.75 -5.93 9.08
N THR A 67 -2.08 -5.87 9.01
CA THR A 67 -2.90 -6.74 8.14
C THR A 67 -2.74 -6.40 6.66
N ARG A 68 -2.68 -5.10 6.33
CA ARG A 68 -2.60 -4.61 4.95
C ARG A 68 -1.28 -4.95 4.26
N THR A 69 -0.18 -4.99 5.03
CA THR A 69 1.13 -5.45 4.53
C THR A 69 1.08 -6.90 4.08
N THR A 70 0.28 -7.73 4.75
CA THR A 70 0.10 -9.16 4.40
C THR A 70 -0.82 -9.35 3.18
N GLN A 71 -1.87 -8.53 3.02
CA GLN A 71 -2.78 -8.66 1.87
C GLN A 71 -2.20 -8.18 0.53
N ASN A 72 -1.31 -7.19 0.54
CA ASN A 72 -0.73 -6.66 -0.71
C ASN A 72 0.19 -7.67 -1.43
N SER A 73 0.60 -8.74 -0.75
CA SER A 73 1.36 -9.85 -1.35
C SER A 73 0.51 -10.90 -2.08
N GLU A 74 -0.81 -10.92 -1.88
CA GLU A 74 -1.69 -11.98 -2.43
C GLU A 74 -2.42 -11.60 -3.72
N THR A 75 -2.61 -10.32 -4.00
CA THR A 75 -3.35 -9.86 -5.20
C THR A 75 -2.52 -9.93 -6.50
N ALA A 76 -1.23 -10.26 -6.43
CA ALA A 76 -0.38 -10.44 -7.62
C ALA A 76 -0.42 -11.86 -8.23
N ASN A 77 -1.11 -12.82 -7.58
CA ASN A 77 -1.22 -14.22 -8.05
C ASN A 77 -2.64 -14.62 -8.47
N GLN A 78 -3.52 -13.66 -8.74
CA GLN A 78 -4.88 -13.91 -9.27
C GLN A 78 -5.15 -13.06 -10.51
N ALA A 79 -4.38 -13.31 -11.56
CA ALA A 79 -4.71 -12.89 -12.92
C ALA A 79 -4.35 -13.99 -13.92
N LEU A 80 -5.06 -15.12 -13.82
CA LEU A 80 -5.23 -16.09 -14.91
C LEU A 80 -6.67 -16.61 -14.79
N PRO A 81 -7.66 -15.98 -15.47
CA PRO A 81 -8.93 -16.66 -15.68
C PRO A 81 -8.65 -17.84 -16.60
N SER A 82 -8.99 -19.03 -16.10
CA SER A 82 -9.19 -20.23 -16.90
C SER A 82 -10.08 -19.90 -18.09
N ALA A 83 -9.50 -19.87 -19.29
CA ALA A 83 -10.24 -19.90 -20.54
C ALA A 83 -10.33 -21.36 -20.99
N CYS A 84 -11.37 -22.05 -20.51
CA CYS A 84 -12.01 -23.13 -21.24
C CYS A 84 -12.87 -22.49 -22.33
N ALA A 85 -12.56 -22.74 -23.60
CA ALA A 85 -13.50 -22.84 -24.72
C ALA A 85 -12.77 -23.46 -25.92
#